data_AF-A0A178UG10-F1
#
_entry.id   AF-A0A178UG10-F1
#
_cell.length_a   1.000
_cell.length_b   1.000
_cell.length_c   1.000
_cell.angle_alpha   90.00
_cell.angle_beta   90.00
_cell.angle_gamma   90.00
#
_symmetry.space_group_name_H-M   'P 1'
#
loop_
_entity.id
_entity.type
_entity.pdbx_description
1 polymer ?
#
loop_
_entity_poly.entity_id
_entity_poly.type
_entity_poly.pdbx_seq_one_letter_code
_entity_poly.pdbx_strand_id
1 'polypeptide(L)'
;MLKMERCKISQYVHLHIKACLRQGDCISPYLFILVMEVLSRMLDSGLLEGKFSAHPLCITPRLTHLAFADDLLVFSDGSQHSLLGISGILQTFHSFSGLDMNPSKSELFFGGYGDSEAAVIADLIGIRIGVFPSRYLGLPLNPTKLSLATLQPFIQKITKQLNSWTTKFLSYAGKIRLIVSVVYGKVNFWSQVFVLPKGFYKKIDNLCSAFLWKNTTSSARGARVAWKDICKTKEEGGLGIRSLEEFATVFRLKQVWHLFTRRGSLWVMWLDHNIFGRRNYWLMDSTPRLSWNIRKMLEVKSVFQRLIKCQMRDVGPKRASDQ
;
A
#
# COMPACT_ATOMS: atom_id res chain seq x y z
N MET A 1 -13.96 10.36 -2.66
CA MET A 1 -12.83 9.89 -3.50
C MET A 1 -11.78 10.98 -3.38
N LEU A 2 -10.57 10.65 -2.89
CA LEU A 2 -9.50 11.62 -2.67
C LEU A 2 -9.17 12.31 -3.99
N LYS A 3 -9.22 13.63 -4.03
CA LYS A 3 -8.56 14.37 -5.12
C LYS A 3 -7.07 14.27 -4.89
N MET A 4 -6.41 13.64 -5.84
CA MET A 4 -5.05 13.16 -5.68
C MET A 4 -4.30 13.62 -6.92
N GLU A 5 -3.28 14.42 -6.71
CA GLU A 5 -2.30 14.67 -7.73
C GLU A 5 -1.15 13.70 -7.48
N ARG A 6 -0.92 12.82 -8.44
CA ARG A 6 0.28 12.01 -8.44
C ARG A 6 1.32 12.72 -9.25
N CYS A 7 2.30 13.32 -8.58
CA CYS A 7 3.48 13.84 -9.23
C CYS A 7 4.55 12.75 -9.25
N LYS A 8 5.08 12.43 -10.43
CA LYS A 8 6.39 11.79 -10.48
C LYS A 8 7.42 12.87 -10.69
N ILE A 9 8.28 13.06 -9.71
CA ILE A 9 9.39 13.99 -9.86
C ILE A 9 10.42 13.30 -10.77
N SER A 10 10.73 13.94 -11.89
CA SER A 10 11.84 13.52 -12.73
C SER A 10 13.12 13.70 -11.92
N GLN A 11 13.89 12.62 -11.72
CA GLN A 11 15.23 12.72 -11.17
C GLN A 11 16.14 13.42 -12.19
N TYR A 12 16.07 14.74 -12.23
CA TYR A 12 17.17 15.58 -12.63
C TYR A 12 17.40 16.51 -11.45
N VAL A 13 18.21 16.08 -10.48
CA VAL A 13 18.66 16.99 -9.44
C VAL A 13 19.63 17.96 -10.10
N HIS A 14 19.17 19.15 -10.46
CA HIS A 14 20.05 20.26 -10.83
C HIS A 14 20.24 21.20 -9.63
N LEU A 15 20.80 20.64 -8.56
CA LEU A 15 21.52 21.45 -7.59
C LEU A 15 22.69 22.10 -8.34
N HIS A 16 23.05 23.33 -7.99
CA HIS A 16 24.20 24.08 -8.54
C HIS A 16 25.56 23.44 -8.15
N ILE A 17 25.67 22.12 -8.21
CA ILE A 17 26.86 21.29 -8.09
C ILE A 17 26.76 20.25 -9.21
N LYS A 18 27.77 20.21 -10.09
CA LYS A 18 27.90 19.43 -11.33
C LYS A 18 27.74 17.89 -11.26
N ALA A 19 27.11 17.29 -10.24
CA ALA A 19 27.08 15.83 -10.06
C ALA A 19 25.73 15.28 -9.59
N CYS A 20 25.17 14.34 -10.35
CA CYS A 20 24.14 13.42 -9.86
C CYS A 20 24.68 12.62 -8.67
N LEU A 21 23.81 12.37 -7.68
CA LEU A 21 24.10 11.38 -6.63
C LEU A 21 24.28 10.00 -7.25
N ARG A 22 25.39 9.33 -6.93
CA ARG A 22 25.71 8.02 -7.52
C ARG A 22 24.69 6.98 -7.05
N GLN A 23 24.04 6.32 -8.00
CA GLN A 23 23.15 5.21 -7.70
C GLN A 23 23.97 4.05 -7.13
N GLY A 24 23.60 3.60 -5.92
CA GLY A 24 24.33 2.55 -5.19
C GLY A 24 25.24 3.07 -4.07
N ASP A 25 25.40 4.38 -3.90
CA ASP A 25 25.99 4.96 -2.69
C ASP A 25 24.98 4.92 -1.52
N CYS A 26 25.47 4.58 -0.34
CA CYS A 26 24.69 4.46 0.89
C CYS A 26 24.20 5.81 1.42
N ILE A 27 24.86 6.92 1.08
CA ILE A 27 24.51 8.26 1.57
C ILE A 27 23.44 8.94 0.68
N SER A 28 23.46 8.65 -0.63
CA SER A 28 22.53 9.23 -1.61
C SER A 28 21.05 9.20 -1.22
N PRO A 29 20.50 8.09 -0.67
CA PRO A 29 19.09 8.05 -0.26
C PRO A 29 18.76 9.04 0.87
N TYR A 30 19.68 9.23 1.82
CA TYR A 30 19.46 10.15 2.95
C TYR A 30 19.50 11.60 2.50
N LEU A 31 20.45 11.96 1.63
CA LEU A 31 20.50 13.30 1.04
C LEU A 31 19.24 13.60 0.24
N PHE A 32 18.74 12.63 -0.52
CA PHE A 32 17.48 12.78 -1.24
C PHE A 32 16.29 13.00 -0.28
N ILE A 33 16.22 12.25 0.83
CA ILE A 33 15.19 12.45 1.85
C ILE A 33 15.25 13.86 2.46
N LEU A 34 16.45 14.38 2.74
CA LEU A 34 16.62 15.75 3.26
C LEU A 34 16.13 16.81 2.27
N VAL A 35 16.39 16.62 0.98
CA VAL A 35 15.89 17.52 -0.07
C VAL A 35 14.35 17.43 -0.18
N MET A 36 13.78 16.23 -0.11
CA MET A 36 12.33 16.04 -0.13
C MET A 36 11.62 16.60 1.12
N GLU A 37 12.28 16.60 2.28
CA GLU A 37 11.77 17.25 3.49
C GLU A 37 11.58 18.76 3.30
N VAL A 38 12.42 19.42 2.48
CA VAL A 38 12.23 20.84 2.13
C VAL A 38 10.93 21.01 1.34
N LEU A 39 10.68 20.15 0.33
CA LEU A 39 9.42 20.17 -0.40
C LEU A 39 8.22 19.91 0.51
N SER A 40 8.35 18.95 1.44
CA SER A 40 7.31 18.65 2.43
C SER A 40 6.92 19.88 3.24
N ARG A 41 7.92 20.65 3.71
CA ARG A 41 7.69 21.90 4.45
C ARG A 41 7.11 23.00 3.59
N MET A 42 7.52 23.10 2.32
CA MET A 42 6.95 24.08 1.38
C MET A 42 5.47 23.81 1.12
N LEU A 43 5.07 22.55 0.98
CA LEU A 43 3.67 22.16 0.84
C LEU A 43 2.86 22.46 2.12
N ASP A 44 3.42 22.15 3.30
CA ASP A 44 2.78 22.47 4.57
C ASP A 44 2.63 23.98 4.78
N SER A 45 3.66 24.77 4.46
CA SER A 45 3.61 26.24 4.50
C SER A 45 2.60 26.78 3.49
N GLY A 46 2.57 26.23 2.28
CA GLY A 46 1.61 26.62 1.25
C GLY A 46 0.16 26.42 1.66
N LEU A 47 -0.14 25.34 2.39
CA LEU A 47 -1.46 25.14 2.98
C LEU A 47 -1.78 26.20 4.04
N LEU A 48 -0.82 26.53 4.91
CA LEU A 48 -0.99 27.53 5.98
C LEU A 48 -1.15 28.96 5.43
N GLU A 49 -0.45 29.27 4.35
CA GLU A 49 -0.49 30.55 3.63
C GLU A 49 -1.73 30.68 2.72
N GLY A 50 -2.54 29.62 2.58
CA GLY A 50 -3.72 29.62 1.70
C GLY A 50 -3.41 29.55 0.21
N LYS A 51 -2.19 29.13 -0.17
CA LYS A 51 -1.83 28.87 -1.58
C LYS A 51 -2.66 27.74 -2.17
N PHE A 52 -3.04 26.77 -1.35
CA PHE A 52 -4.01 25.73 -1.72
C PHE A 52 -4.80 25.28 -0.49
N SER A 53 -5.94 24.65 -0.73
CA SER A 53 -6.81 24.10 0.32
C SER A 53 -6.66 22.58 0.43
N ALA A 54 -6.72 22.07 1.65
CA ALA A 54 -6.63 20.64 1.92
C ALA A 54 -7.88 19.89 1.44
N HIS A 55 -7.69 18.63 1.06
CA HIS A 55 -8.82 17.73 0.81
C HIS A 55 -9.69 17.59 2.09
N PRO A 56 -11.03 17.52 2.01
CA PRO A 56 -11.90 17.48 3.20
C PRO A 56 -11.57 16.36 4.19
N LEU A 57 -11.17 15.18 3.69
CA LEU A 57 -10.75 14.05 4.52
C LEU A 57 -9.30 14.14 5.02
N CYS A 58 -8.57 15.18 4.67
CA CYS A 58 -7.15 15.38 5.02
C CYS A 58 -6.95 16.62 5.90
N ILE A 59 -8.02 17.18 6.45
CA ILE A 59 -7.97 18.30 7.40
C ILE A 59 -7.42 17.79 8.74
N THR A 60 -7.94 16.65 9.20
CA THR A 60 -7.48 16.00 10.44
C THR A 60 -7.31 14.49 10.21
N PRO A 61 -6.08 13.95 10.37
CA PRO A 61 -4.82 14.68 10.52
C PRO A 61 -4.55 15.58 9.32
N ARG A 62 -3.81 16.68 9.55
CA ARG A 62 -3.37 17.57 8.46
C ARG A 62 -2.45 16.78 7.53
N LEU A 63 -2.98 16.40 6.38
CA LEU A 63 -2.29 15.55 5.41
C LEU A 63 -2.26 16.26 4.05
N THR A 64 -1.18 16.97 3.78
CA THR A 64 -0.93 17.67 2.51
C THR A 64 -0.44 16.70 1.43
N HIS A 65 0.47 15.78 1.78
CA HIS A 65 1.09 14.89 0.81
C HIS A 65 1.60 13.56 1.42
N LEU A 66 1.87 12.57 0.56
CA LEU A 66 2.65 11.37 0.85
C LEU A 66 3.82 11.29 -0.13
N ALA A 67 5.04 11.22 0.39
CA ALA A 67 6.25 11.07 -0.41
C ALA A 67 6.89 9.70 -0.16
N PHE A 68 7.28 9.02 -1.24
CA PHE A 68 8.15 7.85 -1.17
C PHE A 68 9.14 7.90 -2.33
N ALA A 69 10.41 8.14 -2.03
CA ALA A 69 11.41 8.47 -3.04
C ALA A 69 10.87 9.56 -4.00
N ASP A 70 10.86 9.30 -5.31
CA ASP A 70 10.39 10.20 -6.37
C ASP A 70 8.87 10.17 -6.61
N ASP A 71 8.15 9.22 -6.01
CA ASP A 71 6.69 9.12 -6.09
C ASP A 71 6.05 10.02 -5.01
N LEU A 72 5.43 11.13 -5.45
CA LEU A 72 4.70 12.07 -4.59
C LEU A 72 3.19 11.98 -4.86
N LEU A 73 2.40 11.96 -3.80
CA LEU A 73 0.94 12.14 -3.83
C LEU A 73 0.61 13.42 -3.08
N VAL A 74 0.00 14.40 -3.73
CA VAL A 74 -0.49 15.63 -3.10
C VAL A 74 -2.01 15.57 -3.01
N PHE A 75 -2.55 15.95 -1.85
CA PHE A 75 -3.99 16.01 -1.61
C PHE A 75 -4.45 17.45 -1.49
N SER A 76 -5.45 17.80 -2.29
CA SER A 76 -6.07 19.12 -2.26
C SER A 76 -7.58 19.02 -2.36
N ASP A 77 -8.25 20.14 -2.16
CA ASP A 77 -9.64 20.32 -2.54
C ASP A 77 -9.85 20.25 -4.06
N GLY A 78 -8.79 20.16 -4.88
CA GLY A 78 -8.78 20.11 -6.34
C GLY A 78 -9.48 21.25 -7.05
N SER A 79 -9.57 22.43 -6.42
CA SER A 79 -9.92 23.66 -7.11
C SER A 79 -8.78 24.09 -8.04
N GLN A 80 -9.11 24.88 -9.08
CA GLN A 80 -8.10 25.45 -9.97
C GLN A 80 -7.07 26.28 -9.20
N HIS A 81 -7.52 27.09 -8.22
CA HIS A 81 -6.65 27.85 -7.32
C HIS A 81 -5.63 26.95 -6.63
N SER A 82 -6.10 25.87 -6.00
CA SER A 82 -5.22 24.94 -5.27
C SER A 82 -4.20 24.26 -6.17
N LEU A 83 -4.60 23.85 -7.37
CA LEU A 83 -3.70 23.16 -8.29
C LEU A 83 -2.64 24.11 -8.88
N LEU A 84 -3.02 25.36 -9.19
CA LEU A 84 -2.06 26.40 -9.57
C LEU A 84 -1.11 26.73 -8.41
N GLY A 85 -1.61 26.80 -7.18
CA GLY A 85 -0.80 26.99 -5.98
C GLY A 85 0.21 25.87 -5.77
N ILE A 86 -0.20 24.61 -5.93
CA ILE A 86 0.69 23.44 -5.86
C ILE A 86 1.74 23.51 -6.99
N SER A 87 1.33 23.80 -8.21
CA SER A 87 2.25 23.95 -9.35
C SER A 87 3.29 25.05 -9.09
N GLY A 88 2.88 26.20 -8.55
CA GLY A 88 3.80 27.27 -8.17
C GLY A 88 4.78 26.87 -7.06
N ILE A 89 4.34 26.09 -6.07
CA ILE A 89 5.23 25.52 -5.03
C ILE A 89 6.24 24.57 -5.67
N LEU A 90 5.81 23.69 -6.57
CA LEU A 90 6.69 22.75 -7.27
C LEU A 90 7.71 23.47 -8.17
N GLN A 91 7.31 24.53 -8.88
CA GLN A 91 8.22 25.36 -9.67
C GLN A 91 9.25 26.09 -8.79
N THR A 92 8.81 26.58 -7.64
CA THR A 92 9.72 27.20 -6.66
C THR A 92 10.70 26.15 -6.11
N PHE A 93 10.25 24.94 -5.83
CA PHE A 93 11.13 23.87 -5.39
C PHE A 93 12.12 23.46 -6.50
N HIS A 94 11.66 23.43 -7.75
CA HIS A 94 12.49 23.16 -8.92
C HIS A 94 13.62 24.18 -9.06
N SER A 95 13.36 25.48 -8.87
CA SER A 95 14.41 26.50 -9.02
C SER A 95 15.55 26.36 -7.99
N PHE A 96 15.27 25.82 -6.80
CA PHE A 96 16.28 25.62 -5.75
C PHE A 96 16.98 24.26 -5.81
N SER A 97 16.23 23.19 -6.10
CA SER A 97 16.72 21.81 -6.06
C SER A 97 17.13 21.26 -7.43
N GLY A 98 16.67 21.92 -8.49
CA GLY A 98 16.66 21.47 -9.88
C GLY A 98 15.72 20.30 -10.17
N LEU A 99 15.10 19.69 -9.15
CA LEU A 99 14.16 18.58 -9.32
C LEU A 99 12.86 19.08 -9.96
N ASP A 100 12.53 18.54 -11.12
CA ASP A 100 11.33 18.93 -11.85
C ASP A 100 10.24 17.87 -11.77
N MET A 101 8.98 18.30 -11.79
CA MET A 101 7.87 17.39 -11.99
C MET A 101 7.90 16.87 -13.42
N ASN A 102 7.63 15.58 -13.62
CA ASN A 102 7.48 15.01 -14.97
C ASN A 102 5.99 15.01 -15.36
N PRO A 103 5.51 15.94 -16.21
CA PRO A 103 4.08 16.03 -16.52
C PRO A 103 3.56 14.78 -17.23
N SER A 104 4.40 14.15 -18.08
CA SER A 104 4.05 12.93 -18.82
C SER A 104 3.80 11.70 -17.94
N LYS A 105 4.40 11.69 -16.74
CA LYS A 105 4.26 10.61 -15.76
C LYS A 105 3.34 10.96 -14.60
N SER A 106 2.95 12.22 -14.49
CA SER A 106 2.08 12.73 -13.44
C SER A 106 0.62 12.59 -13.86
N GLU A 107 -0.26 12.39 -12.90
CA GLU A 107 -1.67 12.07 -13.13
C GLU A 107 -2.54 12.81 -12.11
N LEU A 108 -3.60 13.46 -12.59
CA LEU A 108 -4.64 14.06 -11.73
C LEU A 108 -5.81 13.10 -11.56
N PHE A 109 -6.21 12.86 -10.32
CA PHE A 109 -7.39 12.07 -9.98
C PHE A 109 -8.42 12.98 -9.31
N PHE A 110 -9.57 13.15 -9.97
CA PHE A 110 -10.67 13.95 -9.44
C PHE A 110 -11.74 13.07 -8.78
N GLY A 111 -12.36 13.62 -7.75
CA GLY A 111 -13.51 13.03 -7.06
C GLY A 111 -14.65 14.03 -7.01
N GLY A 112 -15.81 13.66 -7.57
CA GLY A 112 -17.04 14.46 -7.54
C GLY A 112 -17.12 15.59 -8.57
N TYR A 113 -16.29 15.56 -9.61
CA TYR A 113 -16.30 16.53 -10.72
C TYR A 113 -16.94 15.89 -11.94
N GLY A 114 -17.59 16.69 -12.79
CA GLY A 114 -17.97 16.25 -14.12
C GLY A 114 -16.72 16.03 -15.00
N ASP A 115 -16.81 15.11 -15.96
CA ASP A 115 -15.68 14.78 -16.85
C ASP A 115 -15.21 16.01 -17.65
N SER A 116 -16.14 16.88 -18.07
CA SER A 116 -15.85 18.13 -18.77
C SER A 116 -15.10 19.14 -17.89
N GLU A 117 -15.55 19.35 -16.66
CA GLU A 117 -14.90 20.25 -15.70
C GLU A 117 -13.50 19.77 -15.35
N ALA A 118 -13.34 18.46 -15.13
CA ALA A 118 -12.05 17.85 -14.87
C ALA A 118 -11.09 18.04 -16.05
N ALA A 119 -11.59 17.88 -17.29
CA ALA A 119 -10.79 18.07 -18.51
C ALA A 119 -10.28 19.51 -18.66
N VAL A 120 -11.13 20.51 -18.42
CA VAL A 120 -10.74 21.93 -18.46
C VAL A 120 -9.63 22.23 -17.45
N ILE A 121 -9.79 21.75 -16.21
CA ILE A 121 -8.79 21.98 -15.15
C ILE A 121 -7.48 21.27 -15.47
N ALA A 122 -7.55 20.04 -15.97
CA ALA A 122 -6.38 19.25 -16.35
C ALA A 122 -5.58 19.90 -17.49
N ASP A 123 -6.26 20.45 -18.49
CA ASP A 123 -5.65 21.15 -19.63
C ASP A 123 -4.92 22.42 -19.18
N LEU A 124 -5.53 23.21 -18.28
CA LEU A 124 -4.92 24.42 -17.71
C LEU A 124 -3.61 24.15 -16.97
N ILE A 125 -3.47 22.99 -16.34
CA ILE A 125 -2.27 22.62 -15.57
C ILE A 125 -1.25 21.86 -16.45
N GLY A 126 -1.69 21.30 -17.58
CA GLY A 126 -0.86 20.47 -18.45
C GLY A 126 -0.57 19.08 -17.88
N ILE A 127 -1.44 18.55 -17.02
CA ILE A 127 -1.31 17.19 -16.46
C ILE A 127 -2.51 16.35 -16.88
N ARG A 128 -2.24 15.13 -17.35
CA ARG A 128 -3.30 14.21 -17.78
C ARG A 128 -4.17 13.74 -16.62
N ILE A 129 -5.45 13.50 -16.90
CA ILE A 129 -6.35 12.83 -15.97
C ILE A 129 -6.00 11.35 -15.88
N GLY A 130 -5.79 10.87 -14.66
CA GLY A 130 -5.54 9.47 -14.36
C GLY A 130 -6.83 8.66 -14.26
N VAL A 131 -6.75 7.37 -14.63
CA VAL A 131 -7.86 6.42 -14.51
C VAL A 131 -7.46 5.29 -13.57
N PHE A 132 -8.38 4.91 -12.67
CA PHE A 132 -8.17 3.75 -11.81
C PHE A 132 -8.49 2.43 -12.55
N PRO A 133 -7.73 1.35 -12.31
CA PRO A 133 -6.62 1.25 -11.37
C PRO A 133 -5.29 1.80 -11.91
N SER A 134 -4.61 2.66 -11.15
CA SER A 134 -3.26 3.19 -11.47
C SER A 134 -2.19 2.57 -10.56
N ARG A 135 -0.94 2.47 -11.01
CA ARG A 135 0.12 1.73 -10.32
C ARG A 135 1.00 2.63 -9.45
N TYR A 136 0.89 2.56 -8.13
CA TYR A 136 1.69 3.30 -7.15
C TYR A 136 2.55 2.35 -6.30
N LEU A 137 3.86 2.62 -6.18
CA LEU A 137 4.81 1.76 -5.43
C LEU A 137 4.76 0.28 -5.84
N GLY A 138 4.48 0.03 -7.12
CA GLY A 138 4.36 -1.31 -7.65
C GLY A 138 3.03 -2.03 -7.37
N LEU A 139 2.09 -1.39 -6.66
CA LEU A 139 0.76 -1.89 -6.30
C LEU A 139 -0.35 -1.12 -7.04
N PRO A 140 -1.50 -1.75 -7.34
CA PRO A 140 -2.63 -1.06 -7.96
C PRO A 140 -3.38 -0.23 -6.91
N LEU A 141 -3.43 1.07 -7.08
CA LEU A 141 -4.40 1.93 -6.42
C LEU A 141 -5.75 1.71 -7.06
N ASN A 142 -6.73 1.34 -6.26
CA ASN A 142 -8.10 1.19 -6.72
C ASN A 142 -9.05 1.60 -5.58
N PRO A 143 -10.02 2.51 -5.81
CA PRO A 143 -11.01 2.86 -4.81
C PRO A 143 -11.98 1.70 -4.49
N THR A 144 -12.10 0.75 -5.41
CA THR A 144 -13.02 -0.38 -5.31
C THR A 144 -12.31 -1.69 -4.91
N LYS A 145 -13.11 -2.68 -4.54
CA LYS A 145 -12.64 -4.04 -4.27
C LYS A 145 -11.88 -4.59 -5.49
N LEU A 146 -10.66 -5.07 -5.28
CA LEU A 146 -9.88 -5.71 -6.34
C LEU A 146 -10.60 -6.96 -6.87
N SER A 147 -10.92 -6.92 -8.16
CA SER A 147 -11.50 -8.05 -8.87
C SER A 147 -10.42 -9.06 -9.28
N LEU A 148 -10.81 -10.28 -9.60
CA LEU A 148 -9.89 -11.26 -10.19
C LEU A 148 -9.33 -10.78 -11.53
N ALA A 149 -10.12 -10.05 -12.33
CA ALA A 149 -9.69 -9.47 -13.59
C ALA A 149 -8.54 -8.47 -13.38
N THR A 150 -8.66 -7.58 -12.39
CA THR A 150 -7.58 -6.63 -12.04
C THR A 150 -6.30 -7.34 -11.58
N LEU A 151 -6.43 -8.51 -10.96
CA LEU A 151 -5.31 -9.32 -10.48
C LEU A 151 -4.70 -10.23 -11.56
N GLN A 152 -5.31 -10.31 -12.75
CA GLN A 152 -4.87 -11.20 -13.82
C GLN A 152 -3.41 -10.96 -14.26
N PRO A 153 -2.91 -9.72 -14.42
CA PRO A 153 -1.51 -9.47 -14.75
C PRO A 153 -0.56 -10.00 -13.67
N PHE A 154 -0.97 -9.95 -12.40
CA PHE A 154 -0.18 -10.48 -11.29
C PHE A 154 -0.13 -12.01 -11.31
N ILE A 155 -1.26 -12.67 -11.59
CA ILE A 155 -1.32 -14.13 -11.79
C ILE A 155 -0.40 -14.52 -12.96
N GLN A 156 -0.49 -13.83 -14.11
CA GLN A 156 0.36 -14.10 -15.27
C GLN A 156 1.85 -13.96 -14.95
N LYS A 157 2.24 -12.95 -14.16
CA LYS A 157 3.63 -12.76 -13.72
C LYS A 157 4.13 -13.94 -12.88
N ILE A 158 3.29 -14.45 -11.96
CA ILE A 158 3.60 -15.64 -11.16
C ILE A 158 3.69 -16.88 -12.06
N THR A 159 2.73 -17.07 -12.97
CA THR A 159 2.73 -18.19 -13.93
C THR A 159 3.98 -18.20 -14.79
N LYS A 160 4.37 -17.05 -15.37
CA LYS A 160 5.59 -16.91 -16.18
C LYS A 160 6.84 -17.28 -15.37
N GLN A 161 6.87 -16.90 -14.10
CA GLN A 161 7.97 -17.23 -13.22
C GLN A 161 8.03 -18.72 -12.86
N LEU A 162 6.88 -19.37 -12.61
CA LEU A 162 6.83 -20.81 -12.39
C LEU A 162 7.28 -21.56 -13.65
N ASN A 163 6.83 -21.13 -14.82
CA ASN A 163 7.26 -21.70 -16.11
C ASN A 163 8.75 -21.54 -16.38
N SER A 164 9.41 -20.49 -15.88
CA SER A 164 10.88 -20.39 -16.04
C SER A 164 11.66 -21.29 -15.07
N TRP A 165 10.99 -21.88 -14.08
CA TRP A 165 11.59 -22.86 -13.17
C TRP A 165 11.34 -24.30 -13.58
N THR A 166 10.33 -24.56 -14.43
CA THR A 166 10.07 -25.93 -14.92
C THR A 166 11.21 -26.46 -15.78
N THR A 167 11.95 -25.58 -16.45
CA THR A 167 13.13 -25.94 -17.26
C THR A 167 14.37 -26.24 -16.42
N LYS A 168 14.33 -26.00 -15.10
CA LYS A 168 15.47 -26.23 -14.19
C LYS A 168 15.36 -27.60 -13.52
N PHE A 169 16.49 -28.29 -13.37
CA PHE A 169 16.58 -29.52 -12.59
C PHE A 169 16.54 -29.19 -11.09
N LEU A 170 15.34 -29.18 -10.52
CA LEU A 170 15.10 -28.86 -9.10
C LEU A 170 14.59 -30.07 -8.35
N SER A 171 15.18 -30.33 -7.19
CA SER A 171 14.62 -31.29 -6.23
C SER A 171 13.27 -30.81 -5.69
N TYR A 172 12.46 -31.72 -5.15
CA TYR A 172 11.18 -31.36 -4.51
C TYR A 172 11.37 -30.32 -3.40
N ALA A 173 12.40 -30.49 -2.56
CA ALA A 173 12.74 -29.53 -1.51
C ALA A 173 13.10 -28.16 -2.10
N GLY A 174 13.85 -28.12 -3.20
CA GLY A 174 14.19 -26.89 -3.92
C GLY A 174 12.96 -26.17 -4.48
N LYS A 175 12.02 -26.92 -5.07
CA LYS A 175 10.74 -26.38 -5.56
C LYS A 175 9.92 -25.75 -4.43
N ILE A 176 9.78 -26.46 -3.30
CA ILE A 176 9.08 -25.96 -2.11
C ILE A 176 9.73 -24.66 -1.62
N ARG A 177 11.07 -24.63 -1.54
CA ARG A 177 11.79 -23.44 -1.09
C ARG A 177 11.51 -22.23 -1.99
N LEU A 178 11.52 -22.40 -3.31
CA LEU A 178 11.21 -21.33 -4.27
C LEU A 178 9.76 -20.85 -4.17
N ILE A 179 8.81 -21.77 -4.00
CA ILE A 179 7.39 -21.41 -3.80
C ILE A 179 7.27 -20.53 -2.55
N VAL A 180 7.82 -20.98 -1.42
CA VAL A 180 7.69 -20.28 -0.13
C VAL A 180 8.42 -18.93 -0.15
N SER A 181 9.67 -18.88 -0.61
CA SER A 181 10.46 -17.65 -0.53
C SER A 181 10.05 -16.60 -1.56
N VAL A 182 9.68 -17.03 -2.77
CA VAL A 182 9.48 -16.10 -3.89
C VAL A 182 8.00 -15.90 -4.22
N VAL A 183 7.24 -16.98 -4.45
CA VAL A 183 5.82 -16.85 -4.85
C VAL A 183 4.98 -16.38 -3.68
N TYR A 184 5.07 -17.09 -2.55
CA TYR A 184 4.35 -16.72 -1.34
C TYR A 184 4.87 -15.40 -0.76
N GLY A 185 6.17 -15.10 -0.86
CA GLY A 185 6.72 -13.79 -0.52
C GLY A 185 6.01 -12.64 -1.26
N LYS A 186 5.84 -12.77 -2.60
CA LYS A 186 5.12 -11.78 -3.41
C LYS A 186 3.63 -11.68 -3.06
N VAL A 187 2.95 -12.80 -2.90
CA VAL A 187 1.51 -12.82 -2.56
C VAL A 187 1.26 -12.27 -1.16
N ASN A 188 2.12 -12.61 -0.20
CA ASN A 188 2.03 -12.12 1.16
C ASN A 188 2.27 -10.62 1.24
N PHE A 189 3.23 -10.08 0.45
CA PHE A 189 3.40 -8.63 0.33
C PHE A 189 2.13 -7.92 -0.12
N TRP A 190 1.44 -8.45 -1.14
CA TRP A 190 0.15 -7.88 -1.60
C TRP A 190 -0.96 -8.06 -0.57
N SER A 191 -1.00 -9.19 0.12
CA SER A 191 -2.02 -9.53 1.12
C SER A 191 -1.90 -8.72 2.42
N GLN A 192 -0.73 -8.12 2.68
CA GLN A 192 -0.54 -7.18 3.79
C GLN A 192 -1.23 -5.84 3.55
N VAL A 193 -1.40 -5.44 2.30
CA VAL A 193 -1.97 -4.15 1.90
C VAL A 193 -3.43 -4.30 1.49
N PHE A 194 -3.75 -5.33 0.70
CA PHE A 194 -5.08 -5.52 0.13
C PHE A 194 -5.78 -6.77 0.68
N VAL A 195 -7.10 -6.68 0.80
CA VAL A 195 -7.94 -7.87 0.97
C VAL A 195 -8.23 -8.51 -0.38
N LEU A 196 -7.42 -9.48 -0.76
CA LEU A 196 -7.55 -10.20 -2.04
C LEU A 196 -8.71 -11.21 -2.01
N PRO A 197 -9.36 -11.50 -3.16
CA PRO A 197 -10.43 -12.49 -3.26
C PRO A 197 -9.94 -13.91 -2.91
N LYS A 198 -10.78 -14.73 -2.26
CA LYS A 198 -10.45 -16.14 -1.99
C LYS A 198 -10.09 -16.95 -3.25
N GLY A 199 -10.77 -16.65 -4.36
CA GLY A 199 -10.49 -17.27 -5.66
C GLY A 199 -9.07 -16.99 -6.16
N PHE A 200 -8.46 -15.86 -5.78
CA PHE A 200 -7.09 -15.54 -6.13
C PHE A 200 -6.12 -16.50 -5.44
N TYR A 201 -6.26 -16.66 -4.11
CA TYR A 201 -5.42 -17.57 -3.33
C TYR A 201 -5.53 -19.00 -3.83
N LYS A 202 -6.76 -19.49 -4.05
CA LYS A 202 -7.00 -20.82 -4.62
C LYS A 202 -6.33 -21.01 -5.98
N LYS A 203 -6.34 -19.98 -6.83
CA LYS A 203 -5.69 -20.05 -8.15
C LYS A 203 -4.17 -20.14 -8.02
N ILE A 204 -3.56 -19.36 -7.12
CA ILE A 204 -2.10 -19.42 -6.87
C ILE A 204 -1.71 -20.77 -6.27
N ASP A 205 -2.45 -21.28 -5.29
CA ASP A 205 -2.20 -22.59 -4.68
C ASP A 205 -2.28 -23.71 -5.72
N ASN A 206 -3.26 -23.65 -6.63
CA ASN A 206 -3.35 -24.60 -7.74
C ASN A 206 -2.14 -24.54 -8.69
N LEU A 207 -1.63 -23.33 -8.99
CA LEU A 207 -0.43 -23.16 -9.81
C LEU A 207 0.81 -23.74 -9.12
N CYS A 208 0.96 -23.48 -7.82
CA CYS A 208 2.06 -24.00 -7.01
C CYS A 208 2.00 -25.54 -6.90
N SER A 209 0.79 -26.09 -6.73
CA SER A 209 0.55 -27.53 -6.71
C SER A 209 0.91 -28.20 -8.04
N ALA A 210 0.50 -27.61 -9.17
CA ALA A 210 0.86 -28.12 -10.50
C ALA A 210 2.38 -28.11 -10.71
N PHE A 211 3.04 -27.02 -10.30
CA PHE A 211 4.50 -26.89 -10.42
C PHE A 211 5.24 -27.90 -9.56
N LEU A 212 4.80 -28.09 -8.30
CA LEU A 212 5.44 -29.00 -7.36
C LEU A 212 5.35 -30.45 -7.86
N TRP A 213 4.15 -30.92 -8.18
CA TRP A 213 3.89 -32.34 -8.47
C TRP A 213 4.18 -32.75 -9.90
N LYS A 214 3.97 -31.84 -10.87
CA LYS A 214 4.04 -32.18 -12.30
C LYS A 214 5.07 -31.39 -13.06
N ASN A 215 5.71 -30.41 -12.43
CA ASN A 215 6.62 -29.50 -13.12
C ASN A 215 5.93 -28.76 -14.29
N THR A 216 4.65 -28.41 -14.13
CA THR A 216 3.86 -27.65 -15.12
C THR A 216 3.00 -26.59 -14.42
N THR A 217 2.38 -25.68 -15.17
CA THR A 217 1.44 -24.68 -14.61
C THR A 217 0.01 -24.83 -15.10
N SER A 218 -0.30 -25.90 -15.84
CA SER A 218 -1.61 -26.08 -16.48
C SER A 218 -2.62 -26.78 -15.57
N SER A 219 -2.23 -27.88 -14.93
CA SER A 219 -3.13 -28.66 -14.08
C SER A 219 -2.40 -29.44 -13.00
N ALA A 220 -2.96 -29.43 -11.80
CA ALA A 220 -2.55 -30.27 -10.68
C ALA A 220 -3.30 -31.63 -10.63
N ARG A 221 -4.11 -31.97 -11.64
CA ARG A 221 -4.89 -33.23 -11.67
C ARG A 221 -3.95 -34.43 -11.58
N GLY A 222 -4.07 -35.27 -10.54
CA GLY A 222 -3.12 -36.37 -10.28
C GLY A 222 -1.97 -35.99 -9.34
N ALA A 223 -2.10 -34.89 -8.59
CA ALA A 223 -1.27 -34.62 -7.42
C ALA A 223 -1.43 -35.75 -6.39
N ARG A 224 -0.30 -36.21 -5.81
CA ARG A 224 -0.29 -37.32 -4.85
C ARG A 224 -0.89 -36.94 -3.49
N VAL A 225 -0.71 -35.68 -3.09
CA VAL A 225 -1.19 -35.15 -1.81
C VAL A 225 -1.92 -33.83 -2.08
N ALA A 226 -3.05 -33.64 -1.41
CA ALA A 226 -3.82 -32.40 -1.54
C ALA A 226 -3.03 -31.20 -0.99
N TRP A 227 -3.19 -30.03 -1.62
CA TRP A 227 -2.46 -28.83 -1.20
C TRP A 227 -2.74 -28.43 0.25
N LYS A 228 -3.96 -28.69 0.75
CA LYS A 228 -4.32 -28.45 2.15
C LYS A 228 -3.48 -29.28 3.13
N ASP A 229 -3.21 -30.55 2.79
CA ASP A 229 -2.41 -31.43 3.65
C ASP A 229 -0.92 -31.07 3.60
N ILE A 230 -0.43 -30.66 2.42
CA ILE A 230 0.92 -30.09 2.28
C ILE A 230 1.09 -28.86 3.16
N CYS A 231 0.02 -28.07 3.34
CA CYS A 231 0.07 -26.85 4.12
C CYS A 231 0.07 -27.05 5.65
N LYS A 232 -0.17 -28.28 6.12
CA LYS A 232 -0.08 -28.60 7.55
C LYS A 232 1.35 -28.43 8.08
N THR A 233 1.47 -28.34 9.40
CA THR A 233 2.79 -28.30 10.04
C THR A 233 3.54 -29.60 9.80
N LYS A 234 4.87 -29.59 9.98
CA LYS A 234 5.68 -30.82 9.85
C LYS A 234 5.30 -31.87 10.89
N GLU A 235 4.88 -31.43 12.07
CA GLU A 235 4.41 -32.28 13.17
C GLU A 235 3.10 -33.00 12.79
N GLU A 236 2.24 -32.34 12.01
CA GLU A 236 0.99 -32.91 11.47
C GLU A 236 1.19 -33.66 10.13
N GLY A 237 2.44 -33.96 9.75
CA GLY A 237 2.77 -34.68 8.52
C GLY A 237 2.74 -33.85 7.23
N GLY A 238 2.61 -32.52 7.34
CA GLY A 238 2.69 -31.60 6.21
C GLY A 238 4.12 -31.12 5.89
N LEU A 239 4.25 -30.19 4.95
CA LEU A 239 5.54 -29.62 4.54
C LEU A 239 5.83 -28.27 5.22
N GLY A 240 4.95 -27.80 6.12
CA GLY A 240 5.09 -26.52 6.83
C GLY A 240 4.87 -25.30 5.93
N ILE A 241 4.23 -25.47 4.76
CA ILE A 241 3.87 -24.38 3.87
C ILE A 241 2.60 -23.73 4.41
N ARG A 242 2.62 -22.46 4.80
CA ARG A 242 1.43 -21.86 5.40
C ARG A 242 0.38 -21.50 4.34
N SER A 243 -0.86 -21.94 4.52
CA SER A 243 -1.96 -21.63 3.61
C SER A 243 -2.11 -20.12 3.38
N LEU A 244 -2.20 -19.70 2.11
CA LEU A 244 -2.36 -18.29 1.75
C LEU A 244 -3.66 -17.70 2.31
N GLU A 245 -4.74 -18.47 2.36
CA GLU A 245 -6.03 -18.01 2.90
C GLU A 245 -5.95 -17.78 4.42
N GLU A 246 -5.26 -18.65 5.14
CA GLU A 246 -5.01 -18.49 6.58
C GLU A 246 -4.13 -17.26 6.84
N PHE A 247 -3.06 -17.10 6.07
CA PHE A 247 -2.18 -15.94 6.15
C PHE A 247 -2.88 -14.62 5.85
N ALA A 248 -3.82 -14.62 4.91
CA ALA A 248 -4.67 -13.46 4.66
C ALA A 248 -5.48 -13.06 5.92
N THR A 249 -5.94 -14.04 6.71
CA THR A 249 -6.60 -13.76 8.00
C THR A 249 -5.63 -13.19 9.02
N VAL A 250 -4.42 -13.75 9.10
CA VAL A 250 -3.36 -13.23 9.98
C VAL A 250 -3.00 -11.78 9.62
N PHE A 251 -2.89 -11.43 8.34
CA PHE A 251 -2.62 -10.04 7.93
C PHE A 251 -3.76 -9.09 8.29
N ARG A 252 -5.02 -9.52 8.19
CA ARG A 252 -6.17 -8.73 8.68
C ARG A 252 -6.10 -8.52 10.19
N LEU A 253 -5.82 -9.58 10.96
CA LEU A 253 -5.65 -9.48 12.40
C LEU A 253 -4.47 -8.57 12.77
N LYS A 254 -3.38 -8.63 12.01
CA LYS A 254 -2.22 -7.76 12.17
C LYS A 254 -2.56 -6.29 11.90
N GLN A 255 -3.38 -5.98 10.89
CA GLN A 255 -3.87 -4.62 10.64
C GLN A 255 -4.70 -4.11 11.81
N VAL A 256 -5.62 -4.93 12.34
CA VAL A 256 -6.40 -4.57 13.53
C VAL A 256 -5.50 -4.40 14.76
N TRP A 257 -4.51 -5.26 14.96
CA TRP A 257 -3.51 -5.10 16.02
C TRP A 257 -2.73 -3.78 15.90
N HIS A 258 -2.35 -3.40 14.68
CA HIS A 258 -1.67 -2.13 14.43
C HIS A 258 -2.56 -0.91 14.69
N LEU A 259 -3.88 -1.02 14.48
CA LEU A 259 -4.83 0.03 14.86
C LEU A 259 -4.71 0.38 16.35
N PHE A 260 -4.53 -0.62 17.21
CA PHE A 260 -4.43 -0.41 18.67
C PHE A 260 -3.02 -0.08 19.15
N THR A 261 -1.99 -0.68 18.54
CA THR A 261 -0.59 -0.54 18.99
C THR A 261 0.16 0.62 18.35
N ARG A 262 -0.23 1.07 17.15
CA ARG A 262 0.45 2.11 16.38
C ARG A 262 -0.38 3.39 16.28
N ARG A 263 -0.87 3.89 17.42
CA ARG A 263 -1.70 5.11 17.50
C ARG A 263 -1.06 6.33 16.84
N GLY A 264 0.27 6.42 16.84
CA GLY A 264 1.00 7.52 16.19
C GLY A 264 1.17 7.41 14.67
N SER A 265 0.76 6.30 14.02
CA SER A 265 0.90 6.17 12.58
C SER A 265 -0.19 6.95 11.83
N LEU A 266 0.19 7.61 10.73
CA LEU A 266 -0.68 8.52 9.97
C LEU A 266 -2.01 7.86 9.55
N TRP A 267 -1.97 6.63 9.04
CA TRP A 267 -3.19 5.93 8.61
C TRP A 267 -4.12 5.57 9.79
N VAL A 268 -3.58 5.29 10.98
CA VAL A 268 -4.39 5.05 12.19
C VAL A 268 -5.05 6.34 12.63
N MET A 269 -4.30 7.43 12.69
CA MET A 269 -4.83 8.75 13.04
C MET A 269 -5.91 9.21 12.04
N TRP A 270 -5.69 8.94 10.75
CA TRP A 270 -6.65 9.22 9.70
C TRP A 270 -7.94 8.39 9.85
N LEU A 271 -7.83 7.08 10.11
CA LEU A 271 -9.01 6.23 10.36
C LEU A 271 -9.74 6.64 11.63
N ASP A 272 -9.01 6.93 12.70
CA ASP A 272 -9.59 7.32 13.98
C ASP A 272 -10.43 8.59 13.82
N HIS A 273 -9.93 9.59 13.10
CA HIS A 273 -10.68 10.83 12.91
C HIS A 273 -11.80 10.73 11.86
N ASN A 274 -11.51 10.13 10.69
CA ASN A 274 -12.41 10.21 9.53
C ASN A 274 -13.42 9.05 9.45
N ILE A 275 -13.14 7.91 10.10
CA ILE A 275 -13.96 6.71 9.99
C ILE A 275 -14.60 6.35 11.32
N PHE A 276 -13.78 6.20 12.36
CA PHE A 276 -14.25 5.82 13.69
C PHE A 276 -14.88 7.02 14.40
N GLY A 277 -14.26 8.19 14.29
CA GLY A 277 -14.68 9.42 14.95
C GLY A 277 -14.84 9.18 16.45
N ARG A 278 -16.04 9.44 16.97
CA ARG A 278 -16.37 9.15 18.38
C ARG A 278 -16.73 7.68 18.66
N ARG A 279 -16.96 6.88 17.62
CA ARG A 279 -17.31 5.46 17.75
C ARG A 279 -16.03 4.64 17.74
N ASN A 280 -15.75 3.91 18.81
CA ASN A 280 -14.60 3.03 18.83
C ASN A 280 -14.76 1.87 17.82
N TYR A 281 -13.64 1.22 17.46
CA TYR A 281 -13.64 0.08 16.54
C TYR A 281 -14.66 -1.01 16.93
N TRP A 282 -14.85 -1.27 18.23
CA TRP A 282 -15.71 -2.34 18.72
C TRP A 282 -17.19 -2.08 18.45
N LEU A 283 -17.65 -0.83 18.61
CA LEU A 283 -19.04 -0.41 18.44
C LEU A 283 -19.42 -0.14 16.97
N MET A 284 -18.45 -0.12 16.06
CA MET A 284 -18.71 0.24 14.66
C MET A 284 -19.21 -0.94 13.81
N ASP A 285 -20.42 -0.85 13.26
CA ASP A 285 -20.92 -1.88 12.33
C ASP A 285 -20.42 -1.70 10.89
N SER A 286 -20.33 -2.81 10.15
CA SER A 286 -19.93 -2.79 8.74
C SER A 286 -21.06 -2.21 7.88
N THR A 287 -20.85 -1.01 7.33
CA THR A 287 -21.77 -0.40 6.37
C THR A 287 -21.21 -0.43 4.94
N PRO A 288 -22.07 -0.41 3.89
CA PRO A 288 -21.63 -0.35 2.49
C PRO A 288 -20.82 0.91 2.13
N ARG A 289 -20.96 1.99 2.91
CA ARG A 289 -20.22 3.25 2.70
C ARG A 289 -18.74 3.13 3.04
N LEU A 290 -18.38 2.17 3.90
CA LEU A 290 -16.99 1.93 4.28
C LEU A 290 -16.21 1.24 3.16
N SER A 291 -14.93 1.55 3.08
CA SER A 291 -14.03 0.87 2.14
C SER A 291 -14.00 -0.63 2.41
N TRP A 292 -13.76 -1.40 1.34
CA TRP A 292 -13.72 -2.87 1.42
C TRP A 292 -12.74 -3.38 2.49
N ASN A 293 -11.57 -2.74 2.61
CA ASN A 293 -10.56 -3.12 3.61
C ASN A 293 -11.08 -2.88 5.03
N ILE A 294 -11.72 -1.75 5.31
CA ILE A 294 -12.29 -1.44 6.65
C ILE A 294 -13.38 -2.44 7.01
N ARG A 295 -14.31 -2.72 6.08
CA ARG A 295 -15.35 -3.74 6.31
C ARG A 295 -14.76 -5.09 6.69
N LYS A 296 -13.70 -5.49 5.99
CA LYS A 296 -12.99 -6.75 6.26
C LYS A 296 -12.18 -6.74 7.55
N MET A 297 -11.71 -5.58 8.00
CA MET A 297 -11.16 -5.44 9.35
C MET A 297 -12.24 -5.58 10.42
N LEU A 298 -13.46 -5.09 10.19
CA LEU A 298 -14.58 -5.25 11.14
C LEU A 298 -15.10 -6.69 11.19
N GLU A 299 -15.03 -7.45 10.10
CA GLU A 299 -15.42 -8.87 10.08
C GLU A 299 -14.57 -9.77 10.99
N VAL A 300 -13.30 -9.41 11.24
CA VAL A 300 -12.42 -10.22 12.11
C VAL A 300 -12.52 -9.87 13.60
N LYS A 301 -13.47 -9.01 14.00
CA LYS A 301 -13.67 -8.58 15.40
C LYS A 301 -13.78 -9.75 16.37
N SER A 302 -14.67 -10.70 16.11
CA SER A 302 -14.94 -11.83 17.01
C SER A 302 -13.72 -12.72 17.19
N VAL A 303 -12.94 -12.92 16.12
CA VAL A 303 -11.68 -13.66 16.17
C VAL A 303 -10.66 -12.88 16.99
N PHE A 304 -10.53 -11.58 16.75
CA PHE A 304 -9.59 -10.72 17.44
C PHE A 304 -9.89 -10.60 18.95
N GLN A 305 -11.17 -10.50 19.35
CA GLN A 305 -11.60 -10.48 20.76
C GLN A 305 -11.18 -11.73 21.53
N ARG A 306 -11.23 -12.91 20.90
CA ARG A 306 -10.80 -14.16 21.54
C ARG A 306 -9.28 -14.24 21.72
N LEU A 307 -8.52 -13.52 20.89
CA LEU A 307 -7.07 -13.58 20.88
C LEU A 307 -6.41 -12.47 21.71
N ILE A 308 -7.10 -11.34 21.90
CA ILE A 308 -6.56 -10.22 22.67
C ILE A 308 -6.56 -10.57 24.17
N LYS A 309 -5.37 -10.55 24.77
CA LYS A 309 -5.18 -10.67 26.22
C LYS A 309 -4.45 -9.44 26.70
N CYS A 310 -5.02 -8.72 27.67
CA CYS A 310 -4.36 -7.61 28.34
C CYS A 310 -3.87 -8.12 29.70
N GLN A 311 -2.56 -8.06 29.94
CA GLN A 311 -2.03 -8.20 31.29
C GLN A 311 -2.06 -6.83 31.94
N MET A 312 -3.00 -6.61 32.87
CA MET A 312 -2.94 -5.46 33.75
C MET A 312 -1.78 -5.71 34.73
N ARG A 313 -0.68 -4.95 34.61
CA ARG A 313 0.31 -4.89 35.68
C ARG A 313 -0.27 -3.97 36.74
N ASP A 314 -0.59 -4.54 37.90
CA ASP A 314 -0.89 -3.75 39.09
C ASP A 314 0.32 -2.88 39.39
N VAL A 315 0.18 -1.58 39.13
CA VAL A 315 1.12 -0.59 39.62
C VAL A 315 0.84 -0.48 41.12
N GLY A 316 1.51 -1.33 41.90
CA GLY A 316 1.46 -1.26 43.36
C GLY A 316 1.82 0.16 43.84
N PRO A 317 1.34 0.56 45.03
CA PRO A 317 1.53 1.91 45.52
C PRO A 317 3.03 2.23 45.58
N LYS A 318 3.44 3.32 44.91
CA LYS A 318 4.78 3.89 45.06
C LYS A 318 5.00 4.12 46.56
N ARG A 319 5.84 3.30 47.19
CA ARG A 319 6.31 3.59 48.55
C ARG A 319 7.05 4.92 48.48
N ALA A 320 6.48 5.92 49.15
CA ALA A 320 7.21 7.11 49.55
C ALA A 320 8.20 6.68 50.63
N SER A 321 9.44 6.46 50.24
CA SER A 321 10.62 6.40 51.11
C SER A 321 11.81 6.34 50.17
N ASP A 322 12.39 7.49 49.90
CA ASP A 322 13.81 7.71 50.18
C ASP A 322 14.00 9.22 50.36
N GLN A 323 14.60 9.53 51.51
CA GLN A 323 14.87 10.85 52.08
C GLN A 323 15.96 11.60 51.32
#